data_AF-A0A970CCS4-F1
#
_entry.id   AF-A0A970CCS4-F1
#
_cell.length_a   1.000
_cell.length_b   1.000
_cell.length_c   1.000
_cell.angle_alpha   90.00
_cell.angle_beta   90.00
_cell.angle_gamma   90.00
#
_symmetry.space_group_name_H-M   'P 1'
#
loop_
_entity.id
_entity.type
_entity.pdbx_description
1 polymer ?
#
loop_
_entity_poly.entity_id
_entity_poly.type
_entity_poly.pdbx_seq_one_letter_code
_entity_poly.pdbx_strand_id
1 'polypeptide(L)'
;MPGMDGLQALKIMKEKKPELQIILLTGHATVQKGVEAIKLGATEFLEKPASIEVLTEKIKKAQAQKMILVEKQAEEKIKRIMTDKAW
;
A
#
# COMPACT_ATOMS: atom_id res chain seq x y z
N MET A 1 16.85 1.96 6.79
CA MET A 1 17.63 0.71 6.92
C MET A 1 18.96 0.95 6.25
N PRO A 2 20.11 0.65 6.87
CA PRO A 2 21.37 0.69 6.13
C PRO A 2 21.28 -0.32 4.98
N GLY A 3 21.43 0.16 3.74
CA GLY A 3 21.51 -0.66 2.53
C GLY A 3 20.26 -0.78 1.66
N MET A 4 19.05 -0.43 2.12
CA MET A 4 17.83 -0.48 1.28
C MET A 4 16.99 0.79 1.42
N ASP A 5 16.67 1.40 0.29
CA ASP A 5 15.83 2.61 0.23
C ASP A 5 14.35 2.27 0.47
N GLY A 6 13.62 3.20 1.10
CA GLY A 6 12.22 3.00 1.45
C GLY A 6 11.32 2.80 0.22
N LEU A 7 11.65 3.43 -0.91
CA LEU A 7 10.91 3.27 -2.17
C LEU A 7 11.18 1.92 -2.83
N GLN A 8 12.41 1.41 -2.74
CA GLN A 8 12.75 0.06 -3.20
C GLN A 8 11.98 -0.99 -2.41
N ALA A 9 11.93 -0.85 -1.08
CA ALA A 9 11.14 -1.72 -0.22
C ALA A 9 9.66 -1.69 -0.58
N LEU A 10 9.09 -0.49 -0.79
CA LEU A 10 7.71 -0.29 -1.22
C LEU A 10 7.41 -1.07 -2.51
N LYS A 11 8.26 -0.92 -3.52
CA LYS A 11 8.10 -1.59 -4.81
C LYS A 11 8.05 -3.11 -4.65
N ILE A 12 9.03 -3.69 -3.94
CA ILE A 12 9.11 -5.14 -3.71
C ILE A 12 7.88 -5.65 -2.94
N MET A 13 7.43 -4.92 -1.92
CA MET A 13 6.24 -5.31 -1.15
C MET A 13 4.97 -5.29 -1.99
N LYS A 14 4.81 -4.28 -2.86
CA LYS A 14 3.65 -4.15 -3.75
C LYS A 14 3.63 -5.19 -4.86
N GLU A 15 4.79 -5.54 -5.41
CA GLU A 15 4.91 -6.62 -6.39
C GLU A 15 4.50 -7.98 -5.80
N LYS A 16 4.88 -8.25 -4.54
CA LYS A 16 4.53 -9.51 -3.86
C LYS A 16 3.08 -9.57 -3.38
N LYS A 17 2.54 -8.45 -2.90
CA LYS A 17 1.19 -8.33 -2.32
C LYS A 17 0.58 -6.98 -2.66
N PRO A 18 -0.08 -6.83 -3.81
CA PRO A 18 -0.65 -5.57 -4.27
C PRO A 18 -1.66 -4.94 -3.29
N GLU A 19 -2.36 -5.77 -2.52
CA GLU A 19 -3.37 -5.38 -1.54
C GLU A 19 -2.79 -4.77 -0.25
N LEU A 20 -1.49 -4.94 0.01
CA LEU A 20 -0.84 -4.36 1.18
C LEU A 20 -1.01 -2.85 1.18
N GLN A 21 -1.41 -2.28 2.30
CA GLN A 21 -1.44 -0.83 2.47
C GLN A 21 -0.14 -0.40 3.12
N ILE A 22 0.53 0.58 2.53
CA ILE A 22 1.88 0.99 2.91
C ILE A 22 1.89 2.50 3.11
N ILE A 23 2.23 2.93 4.32
CA ILE A 23 2.37 4.33 4.71
C ILE A 23 3.87 4.60 4.89
N LEU A 24 4.44 5.51 4.10
CA LEU A 24 5.84 5.92 4.23
C LEU A 24 5.93 7.10 5.20
N LEU A 25 6.85 7.00 6.17
CA LEU A 25 7.20 8.11 7.06
C LEU A 25 8.67 8.50 6.85
N THR A 26 8.93 9.74 6.44
CA THR A 26 10.29 10.27 6.20
C THR A 26 10.56 11.52 7.01
N GLY A 27 11.82 11.73 7.44
CA GLY A 27 12.25 13.00 8.05
C GLY A 27 12.69 14.07 7.04
N HIS A 28 12.73 13.73 5.75
CA HIS A 28 12.99 14.67 4.66
C HIS A 28 11.94 14.42 3.57
N ALA A 29 10.75 14.99 3.73
CA ALA A 29 9.72 14.87 2.72
C ALA A 29 10.01 15.86 1.59
N THR A 30 10.13 15.35 0.36
CA THR A 30 10.07 16.20 -0.83
C THR A 30 8.82 15.83 -1.61
N VAL A 31 8.20 16.82 -2.24
CA VAL A 31 7.01 16.61 -3.08
C VAL A 31 7.32 15.56 -4.16
N GLN A 32 8.51 15.59 -4.74
CA GLN A 32 8.96 14.61 -5.74
C GLN A 32 8.94 13.17 -5.20
N LYS A 33 9.53 12.94 -4.01
CA LYS A 33 9.53 11.61 -3.38
C LYS A 33 8.13 11.17 -2.96
N GLY A 34 7.29 12.10 -2.51
CA GLY A 34 5.89 11.81 -2.20
C GLY A 34 5.12 11.35 -3.43
N VAL A 35 5.24 12.08 -4.54
CA VAL A 35 4.60 11.71 -5.82
C VAL A 35 5.11 10.36 -6.32
N GLU A 36 6.42 10.11 -6.22
CA GLU A 36 7.01 8.83 -6.60
C GLU A 36 6.49 7.67 -5.74
N ALA A 37 6.44 7.84 -4.42
CA ALA A 37 5.90 6.84 -3.51
C ALA A 37 4.44 6.48 -3.86
N ILE A 38 3.59 7.48 -4.11
CA ILE A 38 2.19 7.25 -4.49
C ILE A 38 2.11 6.52 -5.83
N LYS A 39 2.92 6.89 -6.83
CA LYS A 39 2.99 6.18 -8.12
C LYS A 39 3.43 4.72 -7.99
N LEU A 40 4.31 4.43 -7.05
CA LEU A 40 4.76 3.07 -6.72
C LEU A 40 3.73 2.28 -5.88
N GLY A 41 2.58 2.89 -5.55
CA GLY A 41 1.48 2.24 -4.88
C GLY A 41 1.46 2.43 -3.36
N ALA A 42 2.22 3.38 -2.80
CA ALA A 42 2.05 3.77 -1.41
C ALA A 42 0.63 4.30 -1.18
N THR A 43 0.05 3.94 -0.04
CA THR A 43 -1.28 4.41 0.39
C THR A 43 -1.20 5.84 0.89
N GLU A 44 -0.10 6.18 1.58
CA GLU A 44 0.11 7.51 2.14
C GLU A 44 1.61 7.80 2.30
N PHE A 45 1.97 9.09 2.24
CA PHE A 45 3.32 9.58 2.45
C PHE A 45 3.30 10.72 3.46
N LEU A 46 3.96 10.53 4.60
CA LEU A 46 3.97 11.46 5.72
C LEU A 46 5.38 11.94 6.04
N GLU A 47 5.49 13.22 6.38
CA GLU A 47 6.69 13.79 6.96
C GLU A 47 6.72 13.61 8.48
N LYS A 48 7.90 13.38 9.03
CA LYS A 48 8.14 13.36 10.47
C LYS A 48 8.53 14.78 10.95
N PRO A 49 8.02 15.22 12.11
CA PRO A 49 7.12 14.50 13.00
C PRO A 49 5.66 14.53 12.49
N ALA A 50 5.02 13.36 12.47
CA ALA A 50 3.58 13.26 12.24
C ALA A 50 2.89 13.09 13.60
N SER A 51 1.74 13.73 13.80
CA SER A 51 0.95 13.53 15.02
C SER A 51 0.36 12.12 15.07
N ILE A 52 0.21 11.59 16.28
CA ILE A 52 -0.33 10.25 16.51
C ILE A 52 -1.78 10.16 16.05
N GLU A 53 -2.54 11.24 16.20
CA GLU A 53 -3.94 11.34 15.77
C GLU A 53 -4.04 11.19 14.25
N VAL A 54 -3.22 11.94 13.51
CA VAL A 54 -3.17 11.86 12.04
C VAL A 54 -2.75 10.46 11.61
N LEU A 55 -1.67 9.92 12.20
CA LEU A 55 -1.20 8.58 11.84
C LEU A 55 -2.28 7.51 12.10
N THR A 56 -2.99 7.61 13.22
CA THR A 56 -4.07 6.69 13.58
C THR A 56 -5.24 6.77 12.60
N GLU A 57 -5.63 7.98 12.18
CA GLU A 57 -6.66 8.18 11.17
C GLU A 57 -6.27 7.53 9.84
N LYS A 58 -5.03 7.75 9.39
CA LYS A 58 -4.51 7.18 8.14
C LYS A 58 -4.45 5.65 8.20
N ILE A 59 -4.05 5.08 9.33
CA ILE A 59 -4.04 3.62 9.53
C ILE A 59 -5.46 3.05 9.46
N LYS A 60 -6.45 3.69 10.11
CA LYS A 60 -7.85 3.24 10.04
C LYS A 60 -8.38 3.27 8.60
N LYS A 61 -8.10 4.35 7.87
CA LYS A 61 -8.47 4.48 6.46
C LYS A 61 -7.81 3.40 5.59
N ALA A 62 -6.52 3.16 5.80
CA ALA A 62 -5.78 2.10 5.12
C ALA A 62 -6.39 0.72 5.41
N GLN A 63 -6.74 0.43 6.67
CA GLN A 63 -7.37 -0.84 7.04
C GLN A 63 -8.69 -1.07 6.31
N ALA A 64 -9.56 -0.05 6.25
CA ALA A 64 -10.82 -0.13 5.53
C ALA A 64 -10.61 -0.39 4.02
N GLN A 65 -9.66 0.32 3.40
CA GLN A 65 -9.32 0.12 2.00
C GLN A 65 -8.78 -1.29 1.71
N LYS A 66 -7.96 -1.84 2.62
CA LYS A 66 -7.45 -3.21 2.50
C LYS A 66 -8.57 -4.23 2.43
N MET A 67 -9.59 -4.08 3.28
CA MET A 67 -10.71 -5.03 3.34
C MET A 67 -11.45 -5.11 1.99
N ILE A 68 -11.74 -3.95 1.40
CA ILE A 68 -12.37 -3.84 0.07
C ILE A 68 -11.50 -4.51 -1.02
N LEU A 69 -10.18 -4.30 -0.98
CA LEU A 69 -9.28 -4.89 -1.98
C LEU A 69 -9.19 -6.40 -1.87
N VAL A 70 -9.15 -6.93 -0.65
CA VAL A 70 -9.11 -8.38 -0.39
C VAL A 70 -10.40 -9.05 -0.85
N GLU A 71 -11.56 -8.43 -0.61
CA GLU A 71 -12.86 -8.91 -1.10
C GLU A 71 -12.88 -8.99 -2.63
N LYS A 72 -12.47 -7.92 -3.33
CA LYS A 72 -12.38 -7.92 -4.80
C LYS A 72 -11.45 -9.02 -5.33
N GLN A 73 -10.29 -9.21 -4.70
CA GLN A 73 -9.36 -10.28 -5.08
C GLN A 73 -9.97 -11.68 -4.86
N ALA A 74 -10.76 -11.87 -3.79
CA ALA A 74 -11.45 -13.13 -3.54
C ALA A 74 -12.51 -13.41 -4.61
N GLU A 75 -13.32 -12.40 -4.96
CA GLU A 75 -14.32 -12.50 -6.03
C GLU A 75 -13.69 -12.84 -7.38
N GLU A 76 -12.60 -12.15 -7.76
CA GLU A 76 -11.88 -12.42 -9.01
C GLU A 76 -11.31 -13.84 -9.07
N LYS A 77 -10.77 -14.34 -7.95
CA LYS A 77 -10.28 -15.73 -7.86
C LYS A 77 -11.41 -16.73 -8.03
N ILE A 78 -12.56 -16.51 -7.39
CA ILE A 78 -13.73 -17.39 -7.52
C ILE A 78 -14.20 -17.42 -8.97
N LYS A 79 -14.30 -16.26 -9.63
CA LYS A 79 -14.68 -16.16 -11.04
C LYS A 79 -13.75 -16.96 -11.94
N ARG A 80 -12.42 -16.82 -11.77
CA ARG A 80 -11.43 -17.59 -12.56
C ARG A 80 -11.61 -19.09 -12.40
N ILE A 81 -11.77 -19.58 -11.16
CA ILE A 81 -11.97 -21.01 -10.89
C ILE A 81 -13.26 -21.53 -11.56
N MET A 82 -14.34 -20.75 -11.54
CA MET A 82 -15.60 -21.11 -12.18
C MET A 82 -15.47 -21.16 -13.71
N THR A 83 -14.71 -20.24 -14.32
CA THR A 83 -14.48 -20.22 -15.77
C THR A 83 -13.55 -21.34 -16.22
N ASP A 84 -12.50 -21.64 -15.45
CA ASP A 84 -11.49 -22.66 -15.81
C ASP A 84 -11.99 -24.10 -15.62
N LYS A 85 -12.99 -24.34 -14.75
CA LYS A 85 -13.61 -25.66 -14.53
C LYS A 85 -14.90 -25.90 -15.32
N ALA A 86 -15.30 -24.97 -16.18
CA ALA A 86 -16.45 -25.14 -17.06
C ALA A 86 -16.06 -25.88 -18.35
N TRP A 87 -15.51 -27.09 -18.21
CA TRP A 87 -15.42 -28.13 -19.24
C TRP A 87 -15.33 -29.51 -18.59
#